data_AF-A0A7S3I1S2-F1
#
_entry.id   AF-A0A7S3I1S2-F1
#
_cell.length_a   1.000
_cell.length_b   1.000
_cell.length_c   1.000
_cell.angle_alpha   90.00
_cell.angle_beta   90.00
_cell.angle_gamma   90.00
#
_symmetry.space_group_name_H-M   'P 1'
#
loop_
_entity.id
_entity.type
_entity.pdbx_description
1 polymer ?
#
loop_
_entity_poly.entity_id
_entity_poly.type
_entity_poly.pdbx_seq_one_letter_code
_entity_poly.pdbx_strand_id
1 'polypeptide(L)'
;MGVDVGILGGGGLDSIASSNMAPFLTKLFQIVSATATDRCITWTARGDSFVISDPDSFARDILPTYFKHNNIRSFVRQLNTYGFRKRTNISSTDEHLEFFHEKFKRDQPALLMQIKRCHQPKPHARGAH
;
A
#
# COMPACT_ATOMS: atom_id res chain seq x y z
N MET A 1 19.74 33.92 -13.20
CA MET A 1 20.13 32.86 -12.26
C MET A 1 19.11 31.76 -12.40
N GLY A 2 19.38 30.82 -13.30
CA GLY A 2 18.50 29.68 -13.55
C GLY A 2 18.67 28.65 -12.45
N VAL A 3 17.55 28.20 -11.90
CA VAL A 3 17.51 26.94 -11.17
C VAL A 3 16.92 25.92 -12.13
N ASP A 4 17.82 25.23 -12.83
CA ASP A 4 17.52 23.97 -13.50
C ASP A 4 17.27 22.94 -12.38
N VAL A 5 16.00 22.77 -12.01
CA VAL A 5 15.60 21.65 -11.16
C VAL A 5 15.55 20.42 -12.06
N GLY A 6 16.59 19.62 -11.94
CA GLY A 6 16.79 18.40 -12.71
C GLY A 6 15.53 17.53 -12.72
N ILE A 7 15.10 17.23 -13.94
CA ILE A 7 14.14 16.18 -14.26
C ILE A 7 14.64 14.87 -13.63
N LEU A 8 14.04 14.47 -12.51
CA LEU A 8 14.05 13.08 -12.09
C LEU A 8 13.10 12.34 -13.03
N GLY A 9 13.68 11.51 -13.90
CA GLY A 9 12.96 10.66 -14.85
C GLY A 9 11.90 9.82 -14.13
N GLY A 10 10.65 10.26 -14.24
CA GLY A 10 9.48 9.66 -13.61
C GLY A 10 8.55 8.93 -14.59
N GLY A 11 9.02 8.53 -15.77
CA GLY A 11 8.20 7.98 -16.86
C GLY A 11 7.75 6.52 -16.70
N GLY A 12 7.66 6.03 -15.46
CA GLY A 12 7.33 4.63 -15.19
C GLY A 12 5.94 4.40 -14.60
N LEU A 13 5.32 5.41 -13.98
CA LEU A 13 4.08 5.22 -13.20
C LEU A 13 2.86 5.90 -13.82
N ASP A 14 3.05 7.04 -14.50
CA ASP A 14 2.03 7.72 -15.29
C ASP A 14 1.49 6.81 -16.41
N SER A 15 2.38 6.05 -17.06
CA SER A 15 2.02 5.16 -18.17
C SER A 15 1.31 3.87 -17.71
N ILE A 16 1.52 3.43 -16.46
CA ILE A 16 0.77 2.28 -15.89
C ILE A 16 -0.60 2.74 -15.37
N ALA A 17 -0.71 3.99 -14.89
CA ALA A 17 -1.99 4.57 -14.46
C ALA A 17 -3.01 4.68 -15.61
N SER A 18 -2.56 4.69 -16.87
CA SER A 18 -3.43 4.78 -18.05
C SER A 18 -4.05 3.44 -18.48
N SER A 19 -3.71 2.31 -17.84
CA SER A 19 -4.20 0.98 -18.20
C SER A 19 -4.87 0.26 -17.03
N ASN A 20 -6.20 0.35 -16.91
CA ASN A 20 -7.09 -0.55 -16.15
C ASN A 20 -6.72 -0.92 -14.69
N MET A 21 -5.76 -0.24 -14.07
CA MET A 21 -5.32 -0.52 -12.71
C MET A 21 -6.24 0.15 -11.70
N ALA A 22 -6.54 -0.56 -10.62
CA ALA A 22 -7.38 -0.01 -9.56
C ALA A 22 -6.69 1.22 -8.92
N PRO A 23 -7.39 2.37 -8.78
CA PRO A 23 -6.81 3.59 -8.21
C PRO A 23 -6.18 3.40 -6.81
N PHE A 24 -6.71 2.44 -6.03
CA PHE A 24 -6.15 2.08 -4.74
C PHE A 24 -4.72 1.54 -4.84
N LEU A 25 -4.45 0.66 -5.81
CA LEU A 25 -3.14 0.02 -5.98
C LEU A 25 -2.08 1.02 -6.43
N THR A 26 -2.45 1.91 -7.36
CA THR A 26 -1.57 3.00 -7.81
C THR A 26 -1.19 3.90 -6.65
N LYS A 27 -2.17 4.35 -5.85
CA LYS A 27 -1.92 5.20 -4.68
C LYS A 27 -1.12 4.48 -3.60
N LEU A 28 -1.42 3.22 -3.33
CA LEU A 28 -0.66 2.41 -2.38
C LEU A 28 0.81 2.34 -2.78
N PHE A 29 1.11 2.05 -4.05
CA PHE A 29 2.49 2.00 -4.53
C PHE A 29 3.19 3.36 -4.43
N GLN A 30 2.50 4.45 -4.76
CA GLN A 30 3.02 5.82 -4.60
C GLN A 30 3.38 6.12 -3.15
N ILE A 31 2.47 5.84 -2.22
CA ILE A 31 2.66 6.10 -0.80
C ILE A 31 3.85 5.29 -0.27
N VAL A 32 3.92 3.99 -0.54
CA VAL A 32 5.00 3.16 0.03
C VAL A 32 6.38 3.51 -0.58
N SER A 33 6.40 4.07 -1.80
CA SER A 33 7.65 4.40 -2.52
C SER A 33 8.10 5.84 -2.34
N ALA A 34 7.33 6.69 -1.66
CA ALA A 34 7.64 8.10 -1.48
C ALA A 34 8.46 8.31 -0.20
N THR A 35 9.63 8.95 -0.34
CA THR A 35 10.50 9.28 0.80
C THR A 35 9.83 10.22 1.81
N ALA A 36 8.87 11.04 1.36
CA ALA A 36 8.09 11.94 2.21
C ALA A 36 7.22 11.20 3.25
N THR A 37 6.92 9.92 3.03
CA THR A 37 6.05 9.12 3.88
C THR A 37 6.79 8.03 4.67
N ASP A 38 8.12 7.93 4.51
CA ASP A 38 8.96 6.90 5.13
C ASP A 38 8.87 6.86 6.66
N ARG A 39 8.52 7.99 7.29
CA ARG A 39 8.28 8.05 8.74
C ARG A 39 7.09 7.21 9.21
N CYS A 40 6.11 6.97 8.34
CA CYS A 40 4.88 6.25 8.68
C CYS A 40 4.76 4.91 7.95
N ILE A 41 5.24 4.82 6.71
CA ILE A 41 5.06 3.66 5.84
C ILE A 41 6.24 3.47 4.91
N THR A 42 6.82 2.26 4.89
CA THR A 42 8.03 1.95 4.11
C THR A 42 8.00 0.55 3.52
N TRP A 43 8.73 0.36 2.43
CA TRP A 43 9.10 -0.97 1.97
C TRP A 43 10.01 -1.67 2.98
N THR A 44 9.87 -2.98 3.14
CA THR A 44 10.92 -3.76 3.81
C THR A 44 12.19 -3.78 2.98
N ALA A 45 13.33 -4.13 3.59
CA ALA A 45 14.62 -4.19 2.90
C ALA A 45 14.57 -5.07 1.63
N ARG A 46 13.81 -6.16 1.68
CA ARG A 46 13.61 -7.10 0.56
C ARG A 46 12.68 -6.57 -0.53
N GLY A 47 11.95 -5.49 -0.29
CA GLY A 47 10.97 -4.93 -1.22
C GLY A 47 9.78 -5.86 -1.51
N ASP A 48 9.56 -6.87 -0.67
CA ASP A 48 8.58 -7.94 -0.88
C ASP A 48 7.27 -7.74 -0.10
N SER A 49 7.25 -6.70 0.73
CA SER A 49 6.27 -6.35 1.75
C SER A 49 6.48 -4.88 2.16
N PHE A 50 5.51 -4.30 2.87
CA PHE A 50 5.61 -2.95 3.42
C PHE A 50 5.11 -2.90 4.87
N VAL A 51 5.65 -1.97 5.63
CA VAL A 51 5.36 -1.80 7.07
C VAL A 51 4.75 -0.43 7.30
N ILE A 52 3.67 -0.38 8.06
CA ILE A 52 3.16 0.86 8.66
C ILE A 52 3.72 0.90 10.09
N SER A 53 4.70 1.77 10.32
CA SER A 53 5.43 1.88 11.59
C SER A 53 4.70 2.77 12.61
N ASP A 54 3.95 3.76 12.13
CA ASP A 54 3.10 4.64 12.96
C ASP A 54 1.69 4.70 12.37
N PRO A 55 0.78 3.81 12.81
CA PRO A 55 -0.60 3.76 12.32
C PRO A 55 -1.39 5.05 12.54
N ASP A 56 -1.14 5.77 13.64
CA ASP A 56 -1.88 6.96 14.01
C ASP A 56 -1.48 8.16 13.14
N SER A 57 -0.18 8.39 12.96
CA SER A 57 0.32 9.43 12.05
C SER A 57 0.05 9.06 10.59
N PHE A 58 0.10 7.78 10.21
CA PHE A 58 -0.34 7.34 8.89
C PHE A 58 -1.81 7.71 8.63
N ALA A 59 -2.68 7.45 9.61
CA ALA A 59 -4.09 7.76 9.53
C ALA A 59 -4.36 9.26 9.43
N ARG A 60 -3.70 10.08 10.26
CA ARG A 60 -3.94 11.54 10.31
C ARG A 60 -3.30 12.31 9.15
N ASP A 61 -2.05 11.99 8.82
CA ASP A 61 -1.23 12.86 7.96
C ASP A 61 -1.19 12.35 6.51
N ILE A 62 -1.21 11.03 6.31
CA ILE A 62 -1.01 10.42 5.00
C ILE A 62 -2.33 10.04 4.33
N LEU A 63 -3.25 9.39 5.05
CA LEU A 63 -4.50 8.96 4.41
C LEU A 63 -5.33 10.11 3.80
N PRO A 64 -5.48 11.29 4.43
CA PRO A 64 -6.25 12.40 3.86
C PRO A 64 -5.64 13.01 2.59
N THR A 65 -4.33 12.89 2.39
CA THR A 65 -3.65 13.45 1.22
C THR A 65 -3.82 12.57 -0.02
N TYR A 66 -4.02 11.26 0.15
CA TYR A 66 -4.21 10.31 -0.95
C TYR A 66 -5.65 9.78 -1.07
N PHE A 67 -6.42 9.74 0.01
CA PHE A 67 -7.77 9.20 0.09
C PHE A 67 -8.75 10.19 0.72
N LYS A 68 -10.05 10.01 0.48
CA LYS A 68 -11.11 10.87 1.05
C LYS A 68 -11.50 10.49 2.49
N HIS A 69 -10.58 9.90 3.25
CA HIS A 69 -10.79 9.49 4.64
C HIS A 69 -9.45 9.36 5.37
N ASN A 70 -9.47 9.43 6.70
CA ASN A 70 -8.33 9.16 7.58
C ASN A 70 -8.39 7.79 8.27
N ASN A 71 -9.33 6.92 7.88
CA ASN A 71 -9.58 5.68 8.61
C ASN A 71 -8.68 4.51 8.13
N ILE A 72 -7.76 4.06 8.98
CA ILE A 72 -6.87 2.93 8.69
C ILE A 72 -7.64 1.61 8.46
N ARG A 73 -8.79 1.39 9.10
CA ARG A 73 -9.60 0.18 8.88
C ARG A 73 -10.16 0.13 7.46
N SER A 74 -10.53 1.30 6.91
CA SER A 74 -10.97 1.40 5.51
C SER A 74 -9.84 1.06 4.55
N PHE A 75 -8.62 1.54 4.86
CA PHE A 75 -7.42 1.22 4.10
C PHE A 75 -7.09 -0.28 4.15
N VAL A 76 -7.10 -0.89 5.35
CA VAL A 76 -6.89 -2.34 5.53
C VAL A 76 -7.96 -3.17 4.82
N ARG A 77 -9.21 -2.70 4.79
CA ARG A 77 -10.27 -3.38 4.03
C ARG A 77 -10.00 -3.38 2.52
N GLN A 78 -9.45 -2.29 1.98
CA GLN A 78 -9.00 -2.26 0.59
C GLN A 78 -7.84 -3.24 0.36
N LEU A 79 -6.84 -3.27 1.25
CA LEU A 79 -5.77 -4.28 1.20
C LEU A 79 -6.33 -5.71 1.13
N ASN A 80 -7.24 -6.06 2.05
CA ASN A 80 -7.88 -7.38 2.07
C ASN A 80 -8.67 -7.67 0.79
N THR A 81 -9.33 -6.65 0.23
CA THR A 81 -10.09 -6.74 -1.04
C THR A 81 -9.19 -7.05 -2.23
N TYR A 82 -7.91 -6.68 -2.18
CA TYR A 82 -6.90 -7.03 -3.20
C TYR A 82 -6.01 -8.21 -2.79
N GLY A 83 -6.38 -8.95 -1.73
CA GLY A 83 -5.70 -10.17 -1.32
C GLY A 83 -4.38 -9.97 -0.56
N PHE A 84 -4.09 -8.75 -0.10
CA PHE A 84 -2.95 -8.52 0.78
C PHE A 84 -3.15 -9.25 2.11
N ARG A 85 -2.05 -9.75 2.68
CA ARG A 85 -2.06 -10.50 3.93
C ARG A 85 -1.24 -9.75 4.98
N LYS A 86 -1.76 -9.66 6.21
CA LYS A 86 -0.98 -9.17 7.36
C LYS A 86 0.05 -10.25 7.74
N ARG A 87 1.30 -9.86 7.96
CA ARG A 87 2.33 -10.75 8.52
C ARG A 87 2.26 -10.67 10.05
N THR A 88 1.98 -11.80 10.69
CA THR A 88 1.67 -11.88 12.13
C THR A 88 2.87 -12.11 13.05
N ASN A 89 4.08 -12.26 12.51
CA ASN A 89 5.27 -12.71 13.27
C ASN A 89 6.40 -11.69 13.39
N ILE A 90 6.14 -10.38 13.22
CA ILE A 90 7.21 -9.36 13.26
C ILE A 90 7.08 -8.51 14.51
N SER A 91 8.00 -8.78 15.44
CA SER A 91 8.34 -7.99 16.62
C SER A 91 7.27 -7.86 17.73
N SER A 92 7.76 -7.78 18.96
CA SER A 92 7.03 -7.74 20.22
C SER A 92 6.31 -6.42 20.52
N THR A 93 6.34 -5.46 19.59
CA THR A 93 5.60 -4.19 19.68
C THR A 93 4.37 -4.26 18.78
N ASP A 94 3.19 -4.23 19.41
CA ASP A 94 1.85 -4.39 18.80
C ASP A 94 1.50 -3.30 17.75
N GLU A 95 2.35 -2.30 17.57
CA GLU A 95 2.04 -1.10 16.79
C GLU A 95 2.43 -1.19 15.31
N HIS A 96 3.40 -2.05 14.94
CA HIS A 96 3.82 -2.16 13.54
C HIS A 96 2.91 -3.09 12.74
N LEU A 97 2.46 -2.63 11.57
CA LEU A 97 1.59 -3.40 10.69
C LEU A 97 2.31 -3.72 9.37
N GLU A 98 2.79 -4.96 9.23
CA GLU A 98 3.36 -5.43 7.97
C GLU A 98 2.32 -6.14 7.09
N PHE A 99 2.28 -5.75 5.81
CA PHE A 99 1.45 -6.38 4.79
C PHE A 99 2.27 -6.80 3.58
N PHE A 100 1.86 -7.89 2.94
CA PHE A 100 2.52 -8.40 1.75
C PHE A 100 1.53 -8.95 0.73
N HIS A 101 1.98 -8.97 -0.53
CA HIS A 101 1.29 -9.62 -1.64
C HIS A 101 2.34 -10.10 -2.67
N GLU A 102 2.13 -11.28 -3.28
CA GLU A 102 3.10 -11.89 -4.19
C GLU A 102 3.44 -11.01 -5.40
N LYS A 103 2.46 -10.24 -5.87
CA LYS A 103 2.55 -9.34 -7.03
C LYS A 103 2.72 -7.86 -6.67
N PHE A 104 2.91 -7.54 -5.39
CA PHE A 104 3.18 -6.17 -4.94
C PHE A 104 4.64 -6.09 -4.47
N LYS A 105 5.53 -5.65 -5.37
CA LYS A 105 6.98 -5.64 -5.15
C LYS A 105 7.55 -4.28 -5.54
N ARG A 106 8.47 -3.74 -4.74
CA ARG A 106 9.14 -2.46 -5.02
C ARG A 106 9.80 -2.45 -6.39
N ASP A 107 10.56 -3.49 -6.68
CA ASP A 107 11.42 -3.54 -7.86
C ASP A 107 10.71 -4.13 -9.10
N GLN A 108 9.43 -4.53 -8.98
CA GLN A 108 8.63 -5.09 -10.08
C GLN A 108 7.23 -4.45 -10.16
N PRO A 109 7.13 -3.13 -10.43
CA PRO A 109 5.85 -2.42 -10.48
C PRO A 109 4.89 -2.95 -11.56
N ALA A 110 5.40 -3.53 -12.66
CA ALA A 110 4.57 -4.13 -13.70
C ALA A 110 3.65 -5.26 -13.19
N LEU A 111 4.01 -5.93 -12.08
CA LEU A 111 3.17 -6.96 -11.46
C LEU A 111 1.88 -6.40 -10.84
N LEU A 112 1.79 -5.09 -10.58
CA LEU A 112 0.60 -4.42 -10.05
C LEU A 112 -0.64 -4.68 -10.92
N MET A 113 -0.48 -4.73 -12.24
CA MET A 113 -1.56 -4.99 -13.21
C MET A 113 -2.19 -6.38 -13.04
N GLN A 114 -1.48 -7.31 -12.42
CA GLN A 114 -1.94 -8.67 -12.19
C GLN A 114 -2.67 -8.85 -10.86
N ILE A 115 -2.74 -7.81 -10.03
CA ILE A 115 -3.50 -7.82 -8.78
C ILE A 115 -4.96 -7.55 -9.11
N LYS A 116 -5.81 -8.56 -8.90
CA LYS A 116 -7.25 -8.46 -9.15
C LYS A 116 -8.00 -8.30 -7.84
N ARG A 117 -9.14 -7.62 -7.91
CA ARG A 117 -10.07 -7.53 -6.78
C ARG A 117 -10.57 -8.95 -6.45
N CYS A 118 -10.30 -9.40 -5.24
CA CYS A 118 -10.85 -10.61 -4.70
C CYS A 118 -12.19 -10.27 -4.03
N HIS A 119 -13.29 -10.80 -4.57
CA HIS A 119 -14.52 -10.89 -3.80
C HIS A 119 -14.29 -11.97 -2.75
N GLN A 120 -13.67 -11.60 -1.61
CA GLN A 120 -13.61 -12.50 -0.47
C GLN A 120 -15.05 -12.97 -0.21
N PRO A 121 -15.39 -14.25 -0.41
CA PRO A 121 -16.66 -14.74 0.08
C PRO A 121 -16.59 -14.48 1.58
N LYS A 122 -17.58 -13.74 2.12
CA LYS A 122 -17.71 -13.57 3.57
C LYS A 122 -17.56 -14.98 4.15
N PRO A 123 -16.66 -15.21 5.13
CA PRO A 123 -16.65 -16.50 5.81
C PRO A 123 -18.08 -16.67 6.31
N HIS A 124 -18.75 -17.71 5.81
CA HIS A 124 -20.07 -18.08 6.29
C HIS A 124 -19.94 -18.12 7.81
N ALA A 125 -20.76 -17.33 8.50
CA ALA A 125 -20.85 -17.43 9.94
C ALA A 125 -21.10 -18.92 10.23
N ARG A 126 -20.16 -19.55 10.92
CA ARG A 126 -20.43 -20.85 11.56
C ARG A 126 -21.46 -20.53 12.64
N GLY A 127 -22.73 -20.57 12.24
CA GLY A 127 -23.84 -20.66 13.16
C GLY A 127 -23.63 -21.96 13.93
N ALA A 128 -23.27 -21.80 15.20
CA ALA A 128 -23.28 -22.86 16.17
C ALA A 128 -24.72 -23.39 16.31
N HIS A 129 -24.79 -24.69 16.60
CA HIS A 129 -25.93 -25.51 16.97
C HIS A 129 -27.15 -24.80 17.55
#